data_AF-S3D9H1-F1
#
_entry.id   AF-S3D9H1-F1
#
_cell.length_a   1.000
_cell.length_b   1.000
_cell.length_c   1.000
_cell.angle_alpha   90.00
_cell.angle_beta   90.00
_cell.angle_gamma   90.00
#
_symmetry.space_group_name_H-M   'P 1'
#
loop_
_entity.id
_entity.type
_entity.pdbx_description
1 polymer ?
#
loop_
_entity_poly.entity_id
_entity_poly.type
_entity_poly.pdbx_seq_one_letter_code
_entity_poly.pdbx_strand_id
1 'polypeptide(L)'
;MLDNFTVVGPNGTHDCLVLELVGPSVADVVESHCRDDRLPANLAKLFAYQTMQGLDFLASHDIGHGDLHTRNLAIAIPDLNSLDEKDFLDRLGKPHTGPLFELITGQPPFDVIMLTKPILVQQMMGLATDSLPSRWRDKWQAMQKDLPGEDDEDKDHSYTLQEWLAEVYFDDSKHAELTREDIVGVGKLIESMLKFEPSQRAGASDILADSWLNRG
;
A
#
# COMPACT_ATOMS: atom_id res chain seq x y z
N MET A 1 -15.00 -23.56 0.18
CA MET A 1 -13.93 -23.57 1.20
C MET A 1 -12.87 -24.56 0.75
N LEU A 2 -11.62 -24.12 0.65
CA LEU A 2 -10.51 -24.89 0.07
C LEU A 2 -9.68 -25.61 1.14
N ASP A 3 -9.45 -24.96 2.28
CA ASP A 3 -8.71 -25.51 3.41
C ASP A 3 -9.07 -24.76 4.71
N ASN A 4 -8.68 -25.32 5.85
CA ASN A 4 -8.59 -24.60 7.12
C ASN A 4 -7.42 -25.11 7.95
N PHE A 5 -6.79 -24.19 8.65
CA PHE A 5 -5.72 -24.49 9.58
C PHE A 5 -5.73 -23.47 10.72
N THR A 6 -4.96 -23.75 11.76
CA THR A 6 -4.86 -22.89 12.93
C THR A 6 -3.44 -22.34 13.02
N VAL A 7 -3.31 -21.03 13.24
CA VAL A 7 -2.02 -20.36 13.46
C VAL A 7 -1.91 -19.95 14.92
N VAL A 8 -0.80 -20.35 15.55
CA VAL A 8 -0.45 -19.93 16.91
C VAL A 8 0.56 -18.79 16.81
N GLY A 9 0.20 -17.63 17.33
CA GLY A 9 1.02 -16.42 17.33
C GLY A 9 1.08 -15.74 18.70
N PRO A 10 1.83 -14.64 18.82
CA PRO A 10 1.95 -13.88 20.07
C PRO A 10 0.60 -13.35 20.58
N ASN A 11 -0.37 -13.13 19.68
CA ASN A 11 -1.71 -12.62 19.98
C ASN A 11 -2.78 -13.72 20.16
N GLY A 12 -2.35 -14.97 20.30
CA GLY A 12 -3.22 -16.11 20.52
C GLY A 12 -3.31 -17.07 19.34
N THR A 13 -4.40 -17.83 19.32
CA THR A 13 -4.64 -18.89 18.36
C THR A 13 -5.74 -18.45 17.40
N HIS A 14 -5.45 -18.44 16.10
CA HIS A 14 -6.35 -17.95 15.07
C HIS A 14 -6.73 -19.08 14.12
N ASP A 15 -8.04 -19.27 13.90
CA ASP A 15 -8.54 -20.16 12.86
C ASP A 15 -8.50 -19.44 11.51
N CYS A 16 -7.78 -20.02 10.55
CA CYS A 16 -7.58 -19.50 9.22
C CYS A 16 -8.40 -20.29 8.22
N LEU A 17 -9.23 -19.60 7.45
CA LEU A 17 -10.04 -20.18 6.38
C LEU A 17 -9.38 -19.86 5.04
N VAL A 18 -9.12 -20.89 4.23
CA VAL A 18 -8.67 -20.72 2.85
C VAL A 18 -9.88 -20.78 1.93
N LEU A 19 -10.18 -19.66 1.28
CA LEU A 19 -11.31 -19.49 0.38
C LEU A 19 -10.80 -19.26 -1.05
N GLU A 20 -11.71 -19.35 -2.01
CA GLU A 20 -11.39 -18.96 -3.39
C GLU A 20 -11.09 -17.46 -3.47
N LEU A 21 -10.13 -17.08 -4.32
CA LEU A 21 -9.85 -15.68 -4.58
C LEU A 21 -10.99 -15.10 -5.43
N VAL A 22 -11.63 -14.07 -4.91
CA VAL A 22 -12.68 -13.30 -5.57
C VAL A 22 -12.22 -11.87 -5.84
N GLY A 23 -12.93 -11.19 -6.72
CA GLY A 23 -12.71 -9.79 -7.03
C GLY A 23 -13.29 -8.84 -5.98
N PRO A 24 -13.30 -7.54 -6.29
CA PRO A 24 -13.84 -6.52 -5.40
C PRO A 24 -15.31 -6.77 -5.05
N SER A 25 -15.74 -6.18 -3.93
CA SER A 25 -17.16 -6.17 -3.58
C SER A 25 -17.96 -5.31 -4.55
N VAL A 26 -19.28 -5.50 -4.57
CA VAL A 26 -20.18 -4.65 -5.37
C VAL A 26 -20.08 -3.19 -4.93
N ALA A 27 -19.86 -2.93 -3.63
CA ALA A 27 -19.63 -1.58 -3.12
C ALA A 27 -18.34 -0.97 -3.71
N ASP A 28 -17.22 -1.69 -3.69
CA ASP A 28 -15.94 -1.20 -4.22
C ASP A 28 -16.05 -0.82 -5.70
N VAL A 29 -16.78 -1.61 -6.49
CA VAL A 29 -17.02 -1.32 -7.92
C VAL A 29 -17.88 -0.09 -8.11
N VAL A 30 -18.88 0.12 -7.26
CA VAL A 30 -19.71 1.32 -7.32
C VAL A 30 -18.87 2.56 -7.02
N GLU A 31 -18.12 2.53 -5.91
CA GLU A 31 -17.30 3.65 -5.45
C GLU A 31 -16.15 3.98 -6.43
N SER A 32 -15.54 2.96 -7.04
CA SER A 32 -14.35 3.15 -7.88
C SER A 32 -14.65 3.38 -9.36
N HIS A 33 -15.80 2.90 -9.87
CA HIS A 33 -16.03 2.82 -11.31
C HIS A 33 -17.38 3.33 -11.80
N CYS A 34 -18.34 3.60 -10.91
CA CYS A 34 -19.67 4.03 -11.32
C CYS A 34 -19.86 5.54 -11.16
N ARG A 35 -20.48 6.17 -12.16
CA ARG A 35 -20.93 7.56 -12.03
C ARG A 35 -22.11 7.63 -11.07
N ASP A 36 -22.16 8.67 -10.24
CA ASP A 36 -23.24 8.94 -9.28
C ASP A 36 -23.47 7.82 -8.26
N ASP A 37 -22.42 7.07 -7.88
CA ASP A 37 -22.45 6.02 -6.85
C ASP A 37 -23.54 4.96 -7.09
N ARG A 38 -23.83 4.64 -8.35
CA ARG A 38 -24.88 3.68 -8.72
C ARG A 38 -24.47 2.77 -9.87
N LEU A 39 -24.74 1.49 -9.70
CA LEU A 39 -24.60 0.52 -10.79
C LEU A 39 -25.51 0.88 -11.98
N PRO A 40 -25.05 0.68 -13.22
CA PRO A 40 -25.90 0.62 -14.39
C PRO A 40 -27.08 -0.34 -14.20
N ALA A 41 -28.25 0.03 -14.71
CA ALA A 41 -29.50 -0.69 -14.45
C ALA A 41 -29.46 -2.18 -14.83
N ASN A 42 -28.72 -2.54 -15.88
CA ASN A 42 -28.50 -3.94 -16.29
C ASN A 42 -27.66 -4.71 -15.26
N LEU A 43 -26.61 -4.11 -14.71
CA LEU A 43 -25.78 -4.73 -13.68
C LEU A 43 -26.52 -4.85 -12.35
N ALA A 44 -27.25 -3.79 -11.94
CA ALA A 44 -28.09 -3.84 -10.75
C ALA A 44 -29.11 -4.98 -10.80
N LYS A 45 -29.77 -5.19 -11.95
CA LYS A 45 -30.68 -6.33 -12.14
C LYS A 45 -29.96 -7.67 -12.06
N LEU A 46 -28.77 -7.78 -12.63
CA LEU A 46 -27.97 -9.01 -12.60
C LEU A 46 -27.54 -9.38 -11.19
N PHE A 47 -26.99 -8.42 -10.43
CA PHE A 47 -26.61 -8.64 -9.03
C PHE A 47 -27.83 -9.00 -8.18
N ALA A 48 -28.94 -8.26 -8.31
CA ALA A 48 -30.16 -8.58 -7.58
C ALA A 48 -30.63 -10.01 -7.87
N TYR A 49 -30.61 -10.44 -9.13
CA TYR A 49 -30.98 -11.81 -9.51
C TYR A 49 -30.06 -12.86 -8.86
N GLN A 50 -28.74 -12.70 -8.96
CA GLN A 50 -27.78 -13.66 -8.40
C GLN A 50 -27.80 -13.68 -6.87
N THR A 51 -27.93 -12.51 -6.22
CA THR A 51 -28.11 -12.41 -4.77
C THR A 51 -29.36 -13.16 -4.33
N MET A 52 -30.47 -13.04 -5.07
CA MET A 52 -31.69 -13.79 -4.78
C MET A 52 -31.52 -15.30 -4.97
N GLN A 53 -30.73 -15.75 -5.96
CA GLN A 53 -30.40 -17.18 -6.09
C GLN A 53 -29.60 -17.69 -4.89
N GLY A 54 -28.61 -16.92 -4.41
CA GLY A 54 -27.84 -17.25 -3.21
C GLY A 54 -28.71 -17.30 -1.95
N LEU A 55 -29.62 -16.33 -1.80
CA LEU A 55 -30.57 -16.31 -0.67
C LEU A 55 -31.57 -17.47 -0.72
N ASP A 56 -32.11 -17.81 -1.89
CA ASP A 56 -33.01 -18.95 -2.06
C ASP A 56 -32.29 -20.26 -1.67
N PHE A 57 -31.03 -20.41 -2.11
CA PHE A 57 -30.19 -21.52 -1.69
C PHE A 57 -30.00 -21.56 -0.17
N LEU A 58 -29.63 -20.46 0.48
CA LEU A 58 -29.46 -20.40 1.94
C LEU A 58 -30.78 -20.71 2.68
N ALA A 59 -31.89 -20.13 2.22
CA ALA A 59 -33.21 -20.35 2.80
C ALA A 59 -33.65 -21.81 2.69
N SER A 60 -33.34 -22.49 1.58
CA SER A 60 -33.63 -23.92 1.41
C SER A 60 -32.84 -24.83 2.37
N HIS A 61 -31.83 -24.29 3.05
CA HIS A 61 -31.03 -24.96 4.09
C HIS A 61 -31.30 -24.40 5.49
N ASP A 62 -32.38 -23.63 5.69
CA ASP A 62 -32.74 -22.98 6.96
C ASP A 62 -31.65 -22.02 7.49
N ILE A 63 -30.85 -21.42 6.59
CA ILE A 63 -29.78 -20.47 6.93
C ILE A 63 -30.23 -19.06 6.59
N GLY A 64 -30.17 -18.16 7.58
CA GLY A 64 -30.23 -16.72 7.35
C GLY A 64 -28.82 -16.12 7.35
N HIS A 65 -28.47 -15.35 6.31
CA HIS A 65 -27.14 -14.71 6.23
C HIS A 65 -26.88 -13.72 7.38
N GLY A 66 -27.90 -12.97 7.81
CA GLY A 66 -27.83 -12.06 8.96
C GLY A 66 -27.13 -10.70 8.73
N ASP A 67 -26.43 -10.52 7.60
CA ASP A 67 -25.68 -9.29 7.28
C ASP A 67 -25.51 -9.11 5.76
N LEU A 68 -26.62 -9.12 5.03
CA LEU A 68 -26.57 -9.02 3.58
C LEU A 68 -26.49 -7.56 3.13
N HIS A 69 -25.38 -7.17 2.52
CA HIS A 69 -25.19 -5.86 1.91
C HIS A 69 -24.16 -5.91 0.77
N THR A 70 -24.03 -4.83 -0.01
CA THR A 70 -23.15 -4.77 -1.21
C THR A 70 -21.67 -5.03 -0.92
N ARG A 71 -21.17 -4.71 0.27
CA ARG A 71 -19.80 -5.08 0.71
C ARG A 71 -19.60 -6.59 0.98
N ASN A 72 -20.68 -7.34 1.20
CA ASN A 72 -20.66 -8.79 1.41
C ASN A 72 -21.05 -9.57 0.13
N LEU A 73 -21.09 -8.87 -1.02
CA LEU A 73 -21.28 -9.46 -2.34
C LEU A 73 -20.01 -9.22 -3.15
N ALA A 74 -19.26 -10.28 -3.44
CA ALA A 74 -18.02 -10.20 -4.22
C ALA A 74 -18.23 -10.65 -5.66
N ILE A 75 -17.48 -10.06 -6.59
CA ILE A 75 -17.50 -10.47 -8.00
C ILE A 75 -16.59 -11.68 -8.19
N ALA A 76 -17.14 -12.79 -8.69
CA ALA A 76 -16.32 -13.94 -9.04
C ALA A 76 -15.37 -13.61 -10.19
N ILE A 77 -14.09 -13.98 -10.07
CA ILE A 77 -13.13 -13.89 -11.17
C ILE A 77 -12.85 -15.33 -11.65
N PRO A 78 -13.50 -15.75 -12.76
CA PRO A 78 -13.36 -17.12 -13.22
C PRO A 78 -11.94 -17.42 -13.70
N ASP A 79 -11.55 -18.67 -13.50
CA ASP A 79 -10.28 -19.25 -13.97
C ASP A 79 -9.03 -18.59 -13.40
N LEU A 80 -9.11 -17.98 -12.21
CA LEU A 80 -7.93 -17.36 -11.59
C LEU A 80 -6.93 -18.40 -11.10
N ASN A 81 -7.44 -19.49 -10.51
CA ASN A 81 -6.64 -20.56 -9.91
C ASN A 81 -5.89 -21.43 -10.96
N SER A 82 -6.22 -21.28 -12.24
CA SER A 82 -5.58 -21.99 -13.35
C SER A 82 -4.51 -21.16 -14.06
N LEU A 83 -4.32 -19.89 -13.68
CA LEU A 83 -3.27 -19.04 -14.24
C LEU A 83 -1.93 -19.32 -13.57
N ASP A 84 -0.85 -19.27 -14.35
CA ASP A 84 0.47 -19.13 -13.77
C ASP A 84 0.69 -17.68 -13.27
N GLU A 85 1.76 -17.46 -12.52
CA GLU A 85 2.05 -16.14 -11.94
C GLU A 85 2.13 -15.02 -12.99
N LYS A 86 2.66 -15.33 -14.18
CA LYS A 86 2.80 -14.35 -15.24
C LYS A 86 1.44 -13.98 -15.82
N ASP A 87 0.63 -14.96 -16.18
CA ASP A 87 -0.71 -14.76 -16.74
C ASP A 87 -1.64 -14.09 -15.72
N PHE A 88 -1.46 -14.39 -14.43
CA PHE A 88 -2.15 -13.72 -13.32
C PHE A 88 -1.83 -12.23 -13.29
N LEU A 89 -0.55 -11.85 -13.34
CA LEU A 89 -0.11 -10.46 -13.31
C LEU A 89 -0.49 -9.72 -14.61
N ASP A 90 -0.45 -10.38 -15.75
CA ASP A 90 -0.89 -9.81 -17.02
C ASP A 90 -2.41 -9.52 -17.02
N ARG A 91 -3.20 -10.35 -16.32
CA ARG A 91 -4.67 -10.20 -16.23
C ARG A 91 -5.13 -9.19 -15.19
N LEU A 92 -4.55 -9.21 -13.98
CA LEU A 92 -4.96 -8.33 -12.88
C LEU A 92 -4.12 -7.06 -12.77
N GLY A 93 -3.03 -6.97 -13.53
CA GLY A 93 -2.00 -5.96 -13.36
C GLY A 93 -1.01 -6.37 -12.27
N LYS A 94 0.14 -5.70 -12.27
CA LYS A 94 1.09 -5.86 -11.18
C LYS A 94 0.46 -5.28 -9.92
N PRO A 95 0.58 -5.96 -8.76
CA PRO A 95 0.15 -5.36 -7.50
C PRO A 95 0.87 -4.02 -7.35
N HIS A 96 0.13 -3.01 -6.88
CA HIS A 96 0.72 -1.72 -6.54
C HIS A 96 1.60 -1.93 -5.31
N THR A 97 2.90 -2.09 -5.53
CA THR A 97 3.89 -2.09 -4.47
C THR A 97 4.22 -0.64 -4.16
N GLY A 98 3.59 -0.06 -3.14
CA GLY A 98 3.92 1.26 -2.62
C GLY A 98 5.11 1.20 -1.64
N PRO A 99 5.94 2.25 -1.52
CA PRO A 99 6.91 2.33 -0.45
C PRO A 99 6.23 2.20 0.92
N LEU A 100 6.89 1.55 1.87
CA LEU A 100 6.40 1.46 3.26
C LEU A 100 6.06 2.84 3.85
N PHE A 101 6.78 3.90 3.42
CA PHE A 101 6.47 5.28 3.78
C PHE A 101 5.03 5.67 3.43
N GLU A 102 4.59 5.39 2.20
CA GLU A 102 3.26 5.76 1.71
C GLU A 102 2.17 4.95 2.38
N LEU A 103 2.42 3.67 2.65
CA LEU A 103 1.51 2.83 3.41
C LEU A 103 1.23 3.39 4.82
N ILE A 104 2.27 3.94 5.48
CA ILE A 104 2.16 4.47 6.84
C ILE A 104 1.59 5.89 6.86
N THR A 105 1.93 6.72 5.88
CA THR A 105 1.62 8.16 5.91
C THR A 105 0.47 8.58 4.99
N GLY A 106 0.10 7.74 4.03
CA GLY A 106 -0.84 8.04 2.95
C GLY A 106 -0.29 8.95 1.86
N GLN A 107 1.02 9.26 1.86
CA GLN A 107 1.65 10.17 0.91
C GLN A 107 3.02 9.63 0.44
N PRO A 108 3.49 9.97 -0.78
CA PRO A 108 4.79 9.52 -1.25
C PRO A 108 5.94 10.13 -0.43
N PRO A 109 7.09 9.45 -0.32
CA PRO A 109 8.26 9.97 0.41
C PRO A 109 8.93 11.18 -0.25
N PHE A 110 8.64 11.46 -1.53
CA PHE A 110 9.21 12.58 -2.30
C PHE A 110 8.09 13.51 -2.73
N ASP A 111 8.32 14.83 -2.63
CA ASP A 111 7.36 15.80 -3.14
C ASP A 111 7.32 15.74 -4.67
N VAL A 112 6.11 15.69 -5.22
CA VAL A 112 5.86 15.61 -6.66
C VAL A 112 5.46 16.95 -7.25
N ILE A 113 5.19 17.96 -6.42
CA ILE A 113 4.84 19.32 -6.85
C ILE A 113 6.10 20.02 -7.34
N MET A 114 6.06 20.57 -8.56
CA MET A 114 7.21 21.21 -9.22
C MET A 114 8.48 20.33 -9.32
N LEU A 115 8.33 19.00 -9.30
CA LEU A 115 9.45 18.06 -9.28
C LEU A 115 10.31 18.17 -10.55
N THR A 116 11.58 18.54 -10.35
CA THR A 116 12.62 18.46 -11.38
C THR A 116 13.64 17.39 -11.01
N LYS A 117 14.45 16.94 -11.98
CA LYS A 117 15.55 16.00 -11.71
C LYS A 117 16.49 16.46 -10.59
N PRO A 118 16.93 17.73 -10.53
CA PRO A 118 17.79 18.17 -9.43
C PRO A 118 17.06 18.20 -8.07
N ILE A 119 15.80 18.62 -8.01
CA ILE A 119 14.99 18.59 -6.78
C ILE A 119 14.83 17.15 -6.27
N LEU A 120 14.53 16.20 -7.16
CA LEU A 120 14.41 14.79 -6.79
C LEU A 120 15.72 14.26 -6.18
N VAL A 121 16.87 14.56 -6.81
CA VAL A 121 18.17 14.09 -6.31
C VAL A 121 18.50 14.74 -4.96
N GLN A 122 18.15 16.01 -4.75
CA GLN A 122 18.31 16.71 -3.47
C GLN A 122 17.47 16.05 -2.37
N GLN A 123 16.19 15.76 -2.63
CA GLN A 123 15.33 15.05 -1.68
C GLN A 123 15.85 13.64 -1.39
N MET A 124 16.26 12.89 -2.41
CA MET A 124 16.87 11.57 -2.24
C MET A 124 18.11 11.63 -1.34
N MET A 125 18.93 12.69 -1.45
CA MET A 125 20.10 12.89 -0.58
C MET A 125 19.75 13.28 0.85
N GLY A 126 18.60 13.93 1.10
CA GLY A 126 18.10 14.20 2.45
C GLY A 126 17.47 12.98 3.13
N LEU A 127 16.81 12.13 2.33
CA LEU A 127 16.11 10.93 2.81
C LEU A 127 17.02 9.70 2.95
N ALA A 128 18.00 9.54 2.05
CA ALA A 128 18.95 8.43 2.13
C ALA A 128 20.05 8.73 3.15
N THR A 129 20.38 7.71 3.96
CA THR A 129 21.42 7.84 5.00
C THR A 129 22.83 7.53 4.48
N ASP A 130 22.98 7.02 3.26
CA ASP A 130 24.27 6.79 2.60
C ASP A 130 24.68 7.95 1.69
N SER A 131 25.98 8.13 1.52
CA SER A 131 26.52 9.20 0.67
C SER A 131 26.26 8.92 -0.81
N LEU A 132 25.96 9.96 -1.59
CA LEU A 132 25.84 9.86 -3.04
C LEU A 132 27.07 9.14 -3.65
N PRO A 133 26.87 8.05 -4.42
CA PRO A 133 27.95 7.30 -5.03
C PRO A 133 28.88 8.19 -5.86
N SER A 134 30.20 7.95 -5.77
CA SER A 134 31.22 8.76 -6.46
C SER A 134 30.94 8.88 -7.97
N ARG A 135 30.48 7.79 -8.59
CA ARG A 135 30.07 7.72 -10.01
C ARG A 135 28.98 8.72 -10.42
N TRP A 136 28.24 9.28 -9.47
CA TRP A 136 27.14 10.22 -9.73
C TRP A 136 27.46 11.67 -9.36
N ARG A 137 28.60 11.93 -8.71
CA ARG A 137 28.95 13.27 -8.22
C ARG A 137 29.10 14.29 -9.33
N ASP A 138 29.82 13.96 -10.41
CA ASP A 138 30.02 14.88 -11.53
C ASP A 138 28.69 15.24 -12.21
N LYS A 139 27.79 14.25 -12.31
CA LYS A 139 26.45 14.45 -12.88
C LYS A 139 25.59 15.33 -11.98
N TRP A 140 25.66 15.13 -10.67
CA TRP A 140 24.96 15.96 -9.69
C TRP A 140 25.46 17.41 -9.72
N GLN A 141 26.78 17.63 -9.75
CA GLN A 141 27.37 18.97 -9.86
C GLN A 141 26.94 19.69 -11.14
N ALA A 142 26.78 18.97 -12.26
CA ALA A 142 26.25 19.56 -13.48
C ALA A 142 24.78 19.99 -13.32
N MET A 143 23.95 19.19 -12.65
CA MET A 143 22.51 19.45 -12.42
C MET A 143 22.24 20.62 -11.47
N GLN A 144 23.15 20.90 -10.53
CA GLN A 144 23.00 22.01 -9.58
C GLN A 144 22.91 23.38 -10.27
N LYS A 145 23.43 23.51 -11.50
CA LYS A 145 23.35 24.74 -12.30
C LYS A 145 21.93 25.04 -12.79
N ASP A 146 21.06 24.03 -12.79
CA ASP A 146 19.67 24.10 -13.23
C ASP A 146 18.70 24.26 -12.05
N LEU A 147 19.19 24.36 -10.81
CA LEU A 147 18.36 24.65 -9.64
C LEU A 147 17.88 26.10 -9.68
N PRO A 148 16.62 26.38 -9.29
CA PRO A 148 16.17 27.75 -9.06
C PRO A 148 17.05 28.41 -7.99
N GLY A 149 17.31 29.72 -8.14
CA GLY A 149 18.14 30.48 -7.21
C GLY A 149 17.49 30.60 -5.82
N GLU A 150 18.30 30.86 -4.79
CA GLU A 150 17.90 30.98 -3.37
C GLU A 150 16.83 32.04 -3.06
N ASP A 151 16.34 32.78 -4.06
CA ASP A 151 15.33 33.84 -3.92
C ASP A 151 13.87 33.33 -3.96
N ASP A 152 13.64 32.03 -4.21
CA ASP A 152 12.31 31.43 -4.02
C ASP A 152 12.08 31.15 -2.52
N GLU A 153 11.10 31.84 -1.92
CA GLU A 153 10.76 31.81 -0.49
C GLU A 153 10.28 30.43 0.03
N ASP A 154 10.19 29.42 -0.84
CA ASP A 154 10.00 28.03 -0.44
C ASP A 154 11.32 27.49 0.11
N LYS A 155 11.52 27.72 1.41
CA LYS A 155 12.51 27.01 2.21
C LYS A 155 12.24 25.51 2.06
N ASP A 156 12.96 24.88 1.13
CA ASP A 156 13.12 23.43 1.04
C ASP A 156 13.68 22.96 2.38
N HIS A 157 12.78 22.65 3.31
CA HIS A 157 13.13 22.08 4.59
C HIS A 157 13.76 20.73 4.27
N SER A 158 15.09 20.69 4.30
CA SER A 158 15.92 19.49 4.24
C SER A 158 15.63 18.62 5.47
N TYR A 159 14.44 18.04 5.53
CA TYR A 159 14.09 17.06 6.53
C TYR A 159 14.92 15.81 6.30
N THR A 160 15.40 15.23 7.39
CA THR A 160 15.77 13.82 7.39
C THR A 160 14.52 12.97 7.19
N LEU A 161 14.69 11.72 6.76
CA LEU A 161 13.57 10.79 6.63
C LEU A 161 12.76 10.65 7.93
N GLN A 162 13.44 10.61 9.07
CA GLN A 162 12.78 10.46 10.36
C GLN A 162 11.92 11.68 10.73
N GLU A 163 12.41 12.89 10.45
CA GLU A 163 11.66 14.13 10.66
C GLU A 163 10.47 14.19 9.70
N TRP A 164 10.69 13.93 8.42
CA TRP A 164 9.63 13.96 7.42
C TRP A 164 8.52 12.94 7.72
N LEU A 165 8.89 11.71 8.07
CA LEU A 165 7.93 10.67 8.46
C LEU A 165 7.11 11.09 9.68
N ALA A 166 7.73 11.73 10.66
CA ALA A 166 7.04 12.22 11.86
C ALA A 166 6.10 13.39 11.55
N GLU A 167 6.55 14.38 10.75
CA GLU A 167 5.73 15.52 10.35
C GLU A 167 4.47 15.07 9.60
N VAL A 168 4.62 14.17 8.61
CA VAL A 168 3.48 13.73 7.79
C VAL A 168 2.52 12.81 8.55
N TYR A 169 3.03 11.98 9.47
CA TYR A 169 2.21 11.04 10.24
C TYR A 169 1.45 11.73 11.38
N PHE A 170 2.10 12.65 12.11
CA PHE A 170 1.51 13.38 13.23
C PHE A 170 0.89 14.72 12.82
N ASP A 171 0.50 14.87 11.56
CA ASP A 171 -0.26 16.02 11.09
C ASP A 171 -1.55 16.19 11.92
N ASP A 172 -1.80 17.40 12.43
CA ASP A 172 -2.93 17.71 13.32
C ASP A 172 -4.31 17.43 12.71
N SER A 173 -4.39 17.28 11.38
CA SER A 173 -5.63 16.91 10.67
C SER A 173 -5.89 15.40 10.64
N LYS A 174 -4.92 14.56 11.04
CA LYS A 174 -5.00 13.10 11.02
C LYS A 174 -5.10 12.53 12.44
N HIS A 175 -5.76 11.37 12.56
CA HIS A 175 -5.76 10.61 13.81
C HIS A 175 -4.54 9.68 13.84
N ALA A 176 -3.66 9.85 14.83
CA ALA A 176 -2.48 9.02 15.00
C ALA A 176 -2.78 7.80 15.87
N GLU A 177 -2.53 6.60 15.33
CA GLU A 177 -2.65 5.32 16.05
C GLU A 177 -1.29 4.75 16.47
N LEU A 178 -0.23 5.03 15.71
CA LEU A 178 1.14 4.63 16.04
C LEU A 178 1.80 5.64 16.97
N THR A 179 2.62 5.14 17.89
CA THR A 179 3.40 5.98 18.80
C THR A 179 4.60 6.62 18.09
N ARG A 180 5.24 7.62 18.71
CA ARG A 180 6.47 8.21 18.17
C ARG A 180 7.59 7.17 18.09
N GLU A 181 7.64 6.25 19.04
CA GLU A 181 8.57 5.13 19.06
C GLU A 181 8.34 4.18 17.88
N ASP A 182 7.08 3.94 17.51
CA ASP A 182 6.74 3.13 16.34
C ASP A 182 7.19 3.79 15.05
N ILE A 183 6.97 5.11 14.93
CA ILE A 183 7.44 5.89 13.77
C ILE A 183 8.97 5.90 13.67
N VAL A 184 9.69 5.83 14.80
CA VAL A 184 11.15 5.59 14.79
C VAL A 184 11.49 4.19 14.28
N GLY A 185 10.70 3.17 14.63
CA GLY A 185 10.84 1.81 14.10
C GLY A 185 10.63 1.74 12.59
N VAL A 186 9.54 2.32 12.10
CA VAL A 186 9.23 2.45 10.67
C VAL A 186 10.35 3.18 9.93
N GLY A 187 10.83 4.30 10.48
CA GLY A 187 11.93 5.07 9.90
C GLY A 187 13.16 4.20 9.64
N LYS A 188 13.62 3.45 10.66
CA LYS A 188 14.77 2.53 10.52
C LYS A 188 14.57 1.48 9.44
N LEU A 189 13.37 0.89 9.33
CA LEU A 189 13.07 -0.07 8.26
C LEU A 189 13.21 0.59 6.89
N ILE A 190 12.61 1.77 6.70
CA ILE A 190 12.68 2.49 5.42
C ILE A 190 14.12 2.90 5.11
N GLU A 191 14.89 3.40 6.08
CA GLU A 191 16.32 3.76 5.89
C GLU A 191 17.15 2.56 5.43
N SER A 192 16.86 1.37 5.96
CA SER A 192 17.57 0.15 5.57
C SER A 192 17.28 -0.27 4.12
N MET A 193 16.09 0.06 3.61
CA MET A 193 15.68 -0.19 2.22
C MET A 193 16.10 0.93 1.25
N LEU A 194 16.17 2.18 1.75
CA LEU A 194 16.42 3.38 0.97
C LEU A 194 17.92 3.73 0.92
N LYS A 195 18.69 2.87 0.24
CA LYS A 195 20.12 3.10 -0.05
C LYS A 195 20.37 3.37 -1.53
N PHE A 196 21.32 4.24 -1.83
CA PHE A 196 21.77 4.48 -3.20
C PHE A 196 22.42 3.22 -3.80
N GLU A 197 23.21 2.48 -3.01
CA GLU A 197 23.79 1.22 -3.45
C GLU A 197 22.82 0.05 -3.21
N PRO A 198 22.38 -0.66 -4.27
CA PRO A 198 21.45 -1.78 -4.12
C PRO A 198 21.98 -2.89 -3.20
N SER A 199 23.29 -3.12 -3.20
CA SER A 199 23.95 -4.14 -2.36
C SER A 199 23.96 -3.79 -0.88
N GLN A 200 23.62 -2.56 -0.50
CA GLN A 200 23.51 -2.12 0.90
C GLN A 200 22.07 -2.09 1.41
N ARG A 201 21.09 -2.35 0.53
CA ARG A 201 19.67 -2.40 0.93
C ARG A 201 19.41 -3.69 1.70
N ALA A 202 18.67 -3.58 2.80
CA ALA A 202 18.17 -4.73 3.52
C ALA A 202 17.30 -5.60 2.61
N GLY A 203 17.48 -6.92 2.69
CA GLY A 203 16.61 -7.88 2.01
C GLY A 203 15.33 -8.09 2.79
N ALA A 204 14.32 -8.69 2.15
CA ALA A 204 13.05 -9.00 2.81
C ALA A 204 13.23 -9.84 4.09
N SER A 205 14.18 -10.78 4.10
CA SER A 205 14.49 -11.59 5.28
C SER A 205 15.04 -10.77 6.45
N ASP A 206 15.84 -9.72 6.17
CA ASP A 206 16.37 -8.84 7.21
C ASP A 206 15.26 -7.97 7.82
N ILE A 207 14.36 -7.45 6.97
CA ILE A 207 13.18 -6.67 7.40
C ILE A 207 12.24 -7.51 8.26
N LEU A 208 11.97 -8.76 7.86
CA LEU A 208 11.11 -9.68 8.61
C LEU A 208 11.71 -10.08 9.96
N ALA A 209 13.03 -10.01 10.12
CA ALA A 209 13.71 -10.27 11.38
C ALA A 209 13.77 -9.04 12.31
N ASP A 210 13.31 -7.87 11.86
CA ASP A 210 13.40 -6.64 12.65
C ASP A 210 12.54 -6.72 13.93
N SER A 211 13.13 -6.25 15.03
CA SER A 211 12.49 -6.31 16.35
C SER A 211 11.23 -5.47 16.47
N TRP A 212 11.11 -4.38 15.71
CA TRP A 212 9.91 -3.54 15.71
C TRP A 212 8.75 -4.25 15.01
N LEU A 213 9.01 -4.85 13.84
CA LEU A 213 7.97 -5.57 13.09
C LEU A 213 7.45 -6.80 13.86
N ASN A 214 8.31 -7.42 14.67
CA ASN A 214 7.98 -8.55 15.52
C ASN A 214 7.50 -8.15 16.93
N ARG A 215 7.29 -6.86 17.18
CA ARG A 215 6.79 -6.36 18.47
C ARG A 215 5.26 -6.50 18.46
N GLY A 216 4.77 -7.47 19.24
CA GLY A 216 3.33 -7.65 19.50
C GLY A 216 2.78 -6.60 20.44
#